data_AF-M3HRQ5-F1
#
_entry.id   AF-M3HRQ5-F1
#
_cell.length_a   1.000
_cell.length_b   1.000
_cell.length_c   1.000
_cell.angle_alpha   90.00
_cell.angle_beta   90.00
_cell.angle_gamma   90.00
#
_symmetry.space_group_name_H-M   'P 1'
#
loop_
_entity.id
_entity.type
_entity.pdbx_description
1 polymer ?
#
loop_
_entity_poly.entity_id
_entity_poly.type
_entity_poly.pdbx_seq_one_letter_code
_entity_poly.pdbx_strand_id
1 'polypeptide(L)'
;MADFRNLVYWGDRISNISPIPSRNGSHFPVYELLYSFGPFRLKANYFAKEWIPNSRMIMEIYNSFIDQRDIYTFQTSSRGTKITFTNHSKLKYPYHFGEWAFASRIRERIYKEMRQLQNCLYRDGSSSPKHFQIIRI
;
A
#
# COMPACT_ATOMS: atom_id res chain seq x y z
N MET A 1 -7.00 2.17 -7.94
CA MET A 1 -6.74 1.23 -6.83
C MET A 1 -6.96 -0.23 -7.21
N ALA A 2 -7.92 -0.57 -8.07
CA ALA A 2 -8.19 -1.96 -8.46
C ALA A 2 -7.11 -2.64 -9.33
N ASP A 3 -6.34 -1.86 -10.09
CA ASP A 3 -5.15 -2.37 -10.78
C ASP A 3 -3.91 -2.14 -9.91
N PHE A 4 -3.38 -3.23 -9.36
CA PHE A 4 -2.22 -3.21 -8.48
C PHE A 4 -0.92 -2.81 -9.19
N ARG A 5 -0.86 -2.93 -10.52
CA ARG A 5 0.30 -2.46 -11.30
C ARG A 5 0.48 -0.94 -11.15
N ASN A 6 -0.59 -0.21 -10.86
CA ASN A 6 -0.55 1.24 -10.69
C ASN A 6 0.11 1.69 -9.39
N LEU A 7 0.42 0.78 -8.46
CA LEU A 7 1.13 1.13 -7.23
C LEU A 7 2.54 1.68 -7.51
N VAL A 8 3.13 1.42 -8.69
CA VAL A 8 4.39 2.08 -9.11
C VAL A 8 4.27 3.62 -9.19
N TYR A 9 3.07 4.16 -9.40
CA TYR A 9 2.87 5.61 -9.56
C TYR A 9 2.76 6.37 -8.23
N TRP A 10 2.39 5.69 -7.15
CA TRP A 10 2.10 6.34 -5.87
C TRP A 10 2.68 5.64 -4.64
N GLY A 11 3.25 4.46 -4.81
CA GLY A 11 3.96 3.73 -3.78
C GLY A 11 5.38 4.24 -3.61
N ASP A 12 5.83 4.39 -2.36
CA ASP A 12 7.17 4.94 -2.10
C ASP A 12 8.22 3.88 -2.38
N ARG A 13 9.23 4.25 -3.16
CA ARG A 13 10.40 3.41 -3.49
C ARG A 13 10.07 2.12 -4.24
N ILE A 14 8.85 1.98 -4.78
CA ILE A 14 8.47 0.86 -5.63
C ILE A 14 8.91 1.16 -7.05
N SER A 15 9.82 0.36 -7.59
CA SER A 15 10.36 0.55 -8.94
C SER A 15 9.69 -0.31 -9.99
N ASN A 16 9.13 -1.45 -9.60
CA ASN A 16 8.47 -2.37 -10.52
C ASN A 16 7.44 -3.24 -9.81
N ILE A 17 6.40 -3.63 -10.57
CA ILE A 17 5.34 -4.54 -10.13
C ILE A 17 5.05 -5.50 -11.28
N SER A 18 5.26 -6.78 -11.02
CA SER A 18 5.04 -7.84 -12.00
C SER A 18 3.99 -8.83 -11.50
N PRO A 19 2.99 -9.21 -12.29
CA PRO A 19 2.08 -10.28 -11.90
C PRO A 19 2.84 -11.60 -11.78
N ILE A 20 2.57 -12.36 -10.72
CA ILE A 20 3.07 -13.73 -10.57
C ILE A 20 2.01 -14.66 -11.19
N PRO A 21 2.37 -15.51 -12.18
CA PRO A 21 1.43 -16.44 -12.78
C PRO A 21 0.84 -17.36 -11.72
N SER A 22 -0.47 -17.26 -11.48
CA SER A 22 -1.18 -18.21 -10.63
C SER A 22 -1.36 -19.53 -11.40
N ARG A 23 -0.93 -20.65 -10.80
CA ARG A 23 -1.19 -21.99 -11.33
C ARG A 23 -2.57 -22.55 -10.93
N ASN A 24 -3.27 -21.94 -9.96
CA ASN A 24 -4.53 -22.46 -9.42
C ASN A 24 -5.60 -21.37 -9.31
N GLY A 25 -6.75 -21.61 -9.94
CA GLY A 25 -7.82 -20.64 -10.21
C GLY A 25 -8.72 -20.22 -9.05
N SER A 26 -8.22 -20.14 -7.81
CA SER A 26 -9.02 -19.74 -6.63
C SER A 26 -8.41 -18.66 -5.75
N HIS A 27 -7.26 -18.09 -6.12
CA HIS A 27 -6.61 -17.04 -5.33
C HIS A 27 -6.65 -15.69 -6.04
N PHE A 28 -6.82 -14.62 -5.25
CA PHE A 28 -6.60 -13.27 -5.72
C PHE A 28 -5.22 -13.14 -6.38
N PRO A 29 -5.08 -12.25 -7.39
CA PRO A 29 -3.81 -12.09 -8.10
C PRO A 29 -2.68 -11.71 -7.13
N VAL A 30 -1.55 -12.39 -7.31
CA VAL A 30 -0.30 -12.12 -6.56
C VAL A 30 0.63 -11.34 -7.47
N TYR A 31 1.28 -10.33 -6.92
CA TYR A 31 2.25 -9.49 -7.61
C TYR A 31 3.59 -9.55 -6.88
N GLU A 32 4.67 -9.60 -7.64
CA GLU A 32 6.02 -9.35 -7.13
C GLU A 32 6.26 -7.84 -7.18
N LEU A 33 6.61 -7.25 -6.03
CA LEU A 33 7.08 -5.87 -5.94
C LEU A 33 8.58 -5.87 -5.81
N LEU A 34 9.21 -4.99 -6.57
CA LEU A 34 10.58 -4.57 -6.34
C LEU A 34 10.56 -3.21 -5.64
N TYR A 35 10.98 -3.16 -4.38
CA TYR A 35 11.04 -1.94 -3.60
C TYR A 35 12.46 -1.65 -3.09
N SER A 36 12.81 -0.37 -2.96
CA SER A 36 14.13 0.04 -2.49
C SER A 36 14.10 0.35 -0.99
N PHE A 37 15.02 -0.24 -0.23
CA PHE A 37 15.23 0.02 1.19
C PHE A 37 16.67 0.47 1.40
N GLY A 38 16.89 1.79 1.43
CA GLY A 38 18.24 2.34 1.42
C GLY A 38 18.96 1.97 0.11
N PRO A 39 20.20 1.46 0.14
CA PRO A 39 20.92 1.02 -1.06
C PRO A 39 20.44 -0.34 -1.60
N PHE A 40 19.60 -1.06 -0.86
CA PHE A 40 19.18 -2.41 -1.22
C PHE A 40 17.87 -2.39 -2.02
N ARG A 41 17.77 -3.29 -3.01
CA ARG A 41 16.52 -3.60 -3.69
C ARG A 41 16.00 -4.93 -3.18
N LEU A 42 14.78 -4.93 -2.70
CA LEU A 42 14.14 -6.09 -2.08
C LEU A 42 12.92 -6.50 -2.90
N LYS A 43 12.74 -7.82 -3.00
CA LYS A 43 11.55 -8.42 -3.59
C LYS A 43 10.56 -8.77 -2.49
N ALA A 44 9.29 -8.48 -2.74
CA ALA A 44 8.20 -8.86 -1.86
C ALA A 44 7.01 -9.35 -2.66
N ASN A 45 6.30 -10.35 -2.13
CA ASN A 45 5.05 -10.78 -2.72
C ASN A 45 3.92 -9.97 -2.10
N TYR A 46 3.03 -9.46 -2.94
CA TYR A 46 1.88 -8.67 -2.53
C TYR A 46 0.63 -9.23 -3.16
N PHE A 47 -0.36 -9.49 -2.33
CA PHE A 47 -1.61 -10.10 -2.79
C PHE A 47 -2.78 -9.51 -2.03
N ALA A 48 -3.94 -9.52 -2.68
CA ALA A 48 -5.17 -9.19 -1.99
C ALA A 48 -5.59 -10.38 -1.12
N LYS A 49 -5.80 -10.14 0.16
CA LYS A 49 -6.42 -11.11 1.07
C LYS A 49 -7.94 -11.02 0.98
N GLU A 50 -8.45 -9.81 0.80
CA GLU A 50 -9.86 -9.49 0.68
C GLU A 50 -10.03 -8.33 -0.31
N TRP A 51 -10.99 -8.45 -1.20
CA TRP A 51 -11.40 -7.38 -2.09
C TRP A 51 -12.93 -7.33 -2.17
N ILE A 52 -13.52 -6.33 -1.53
CA ILE A 52 -14.95 -6.00 -1.61
C ILE A 52 -15.05 -4.65 -2.35
N PRO A 53 -15.49 -4.65 -3.62
CA PRO A 53 -15.59 -3.44 -4.42
C PRO A 53 -16.34 -2.32 -3.68
N ASN A 54 -15.86 -1.09 -3.81
CA ASN A 54 -16.45 0.12 -3.21
C ASN A 54 -16.59 0.12 -1.68
N SER A 55 -16.03 -0.87 -0.98
CA SER A 55 -16.15 -1.00 0.48
C SER A 55 -14.78 -1.17 1.14
N ARG A 56 -14.05 -2.22 0.79
CA ARG A 56 -12.82 -2.57 1.49
C ARG A 56 -11.85 -3.37 0.62
N MET A 57 -10.57 -3.09 0.81
CA MET A 57 -9.48 -3.90 0.29
C MET A 57 -8.48 -4.18 1.41
N ILE A 58 -8.10 -5.44 1.56
CA ILE A 58 -7.01 -5.87 2.45
C ILE A 58 -5.91 -6.46 1.58
N MET A 59 -4.73 -5.87 1.67
CA MET A 59 -3.53 -6.33 0.99
C MET A 59 -2.51 -6.82 1.99
N GLU A 60 -1.80 -7.89 1.65
CA GLU A 60 -0.72 -8.42 2.47
C GLU A 60 0.58 -8.43 1.67
N ILE A 61 1.63 -7.88 2.26
CA ILE A 61 3.01 -8.01 1.77
C ILE A 61 3.68 -9.11 2.60
N TYR A 62 4.18 -10.12 1.90
CA TYR A 62 5.01 -11.16 2.47
C TYR A 62 6.42 -11.04 1.92
N ASN A 63 7.39 -10.76 2.79
CA ASN A 63 8.81 -10.91 2.48
C ASN A 63 9.57 -11.50 3.68
N SER A 64 10.88 -11.70 3.54
CA SER A 64 11.72 -12.30 4.58
C SER A 64 11.94 -11.41 5.81
N PHE A 65 11.61 -10.11 5.75
CA PHE A 65 11.96 -9.12 6.77
C PHE A 65 10.75 -8.54 7.51
N ILE A 66 9.63 -8.34 6.82
CA ILE A 66 8.44 -7.64 7.28
C ILE A 66 7.21 -8.49 6.95
N ASP A 67 6.31 -8.60 7.93
CA ASP A 67 4.90 -8.88 7.67
C ASP A 67 4.14 -7.55 7.66
N GLN A 68 3.50 -7.22 6.55
CA GLN A 68 2.72 -5.99 6.40
C GLN A 68 1.33 -6.31 5.86
N ARG A 69 0.31 -5.70 6.46
CA ARG A 69 -1.08 -5.73 6.03
C ARG A 69 -1.57 -4.30 5.88
N ASP A 70 -1.99 -3.97 4.67
CA ASP A 70 -2.53 -2.68 4.30
C ASP A 70 -4.04 -2.81 4.10
N ILE A 71 -4.81 -2.00 4.82
CA ILE A 71 -6.26 -2.01 4.77
C ILE A 71 -6.72 -0.67 4.23
N TYR A 72 -7.47 -0.71 3.14
CA TYR A 72 -8.12 0.44 2.55
C TYR A 72 -9.62 0.28 2.73
N THR A 73 -10.27 1.28 3.32
CA THR A 73 -11.73 1.35 3.37
C THR A 73 -12.23 2.55 2.58
N PHE A 74 -13.32 2.34 1.86
CA PHE A 74 -13.91 3.30 0.95
C PHE A 74 -15.29 3.66 1.48
N GLN A 75 -15.53 4.95 1.68
CA GLN A 75 -16.84 5.48 2.05
C GLN A 75 -17.24 6.48 0.98
N THR A 76 -18.17 6.08 0.11
CA THR A 76 -18.72 6.94 -0.94
C THR A 76 -19.79 7.85 -0.37
N SER A 77 -19.79 9.11 -0.81
CA SER A 77 -20.80 10.10 -0.46
C SER A 77 -21.06 11.01 -1.66
N SER A 78 -22.11 11.84 -1.59
CA SER A 78 -22.40 12.85 -2.61
C SER A 78 -21.28 13.89 -2.78
N ARG A 79 -20.38 14.03 -1.81
CA ARG A 79 -19.22 14.94 -1.85
C ARG A 79 -17.93 14.26 -2.31
N GLY A 80 -17.99 12.99 -2.67
CA GLY A 80 -16.86 12.17 -3.12
C GLY A 80 -16.59 10.98 -2.19
N THR A 81 -15.45 10.33 -2.43
CA THR A 81 -15.04 9.11 -1.70
C THR A 81 -13.99 9.45 -0.64
N LYS A 82 -14.30 9.14 0.62
CA LYS A 82 -13.30 9.09 1.69
C LYS A 82 -12.58 7.74 1.63
N ILE A 83 -11.26 7.79 1.57
CA ILE A 83 -10.39 6.62 1.64
C ILE A 83 -9.73 6.66 3.02
N THR A 84 -9.90 5.61 3.81
CA THR A 84 -9.15 5.43 5.06
C THR A 84 -8.11 4.34 4.84
N PHE A 85 -6.87 4.61 5.22
CA PHE A 85 -5.77 3.68 5.12
C PHE A 85 -5.26 3.30 6.52
N THR A 86 -5.19 2.00 6.78
CA THR A 86 -4.66 1.44 8.01
C THR A 86 -3.54 0.45 7.67
N ASN A 87 -2.36 0.66 8.24
CA ASN A 87 -1.22 -0.22 8.07
C ASN A 87 -0.97 -1.00 9.37
N HIS A 88 -0.86 -2.32 9.26
CA HIS A 88 -0.33 -3.18 10.31
C HIS A 88 0.98 -3.75 9.80
N SER A 89 2.09 -3.38 10.41
CA SER A 89 3.39 -3.85 9.98
C SER A 89 4.24 -4.26 11.18
N LYS A 90 4.99 -5.35 10.99
CA LYS A 90 5.86 -5.92 12.02
C LYS A 90 7.11 -6.50 11.38
N LEU A 91 8.26 -6.29 11.99
CA LEU A 91 9.49 -6.98 11.63
C LEU A 91 9.43 -8.43 12.12
N LYS A 92 9.83 -9.37 11.26
CA LYS A 92 9.80 -10.81 11.61
C LYS A 92 10.81 -11.20 12.69
N TYR A 93 11.90 -10.47 12.78
CA TYR A 93 12.98 -10.71 13.72
C TYR A 93 13.19 -9.51 14.63
N PRO A 94 13.49 -9.72 15.93
CA PRO A 94 13.74 -8.65 16.88
C PRO A 94 15.10 -8.02 16.58
N TYR A 95 15.08 -6.88 15.88
CA TYR A 95 16.25 -6.05 15.70
C TYR A 95 16.05 -4.79 16.53
N HIS A 96 16.61 -4.70 17.74
CA HIS A 96 16.37 -3.56 18.65
C HIS A 96 16.56 -2.18 17.98
N PHE A 97 17.59 -2.04 17.14
CA PHE A 97 17.80 -0.81 16.36
C PHE A 97 16.90 -0.72 15.11
N GLY A 98 16.65 -1.87 14.46
CA GLY A 98 15.81 -1.96 13.26
C GLY A 98 14.35 -1.63 13.54
N GLU A 99 13.80 -2.04 14.69
CA GLU A 99 12.43 -1.74 15.12
C GLU A 99 12.22 -0.24 15.32
N TRP A 100 13.14 0.45 15.98
CA TRP A 100 13.06 1.89 16.18
C TRP A 100 13.16 2.66 14.86
N ALA A 101 14.12 2.29 14.00
CA ALA A 101 14.27 2.89 12.67
C ALA A 101 13.07 2.61 11.75
N PHE A 102 12.47 1.43 11.86
CA PHE A 102 11.28 1.04 11.13
C PHE A 102 10.05 1.83 11.60
N ALA A 103 9.80 1.86 12.91
CA ALA A 103 8.67 2.57 13.51
C ALA A 103 8.71 4.08 13.24
N SER A 104 9.90 4.69 13.26
CA SER A 104 10.06 6.12 12.94
C SER A 104 9.80 6.44 11.46
N ARG A 105 10.22 5.57 10.54
CA ARG A 105 10.14 5.84 9.08
C ARG A 105 8.86 5.37 8.41
N ILE A 106 8.19 4.36 8.95
CA ILE A 106 6.98 3.82 8.30
C ILE A 106 5.87 4.86 8.21
N ARG A 107 5.77 5.75 9.20
CA ARG A 107 4.81 6.85 9.20
C ARG A 107 5.07 7.84 8.07
N GLU A 108 6.32 8.26 7.88
CA GLU A 108 6.70 9.18 6.80
C GLU A 108 6.42 8.57 5.43
N ARG A 109 6.74 7.27 5.28
CA ARG A 109 6.44 6.50 4.07
C ARG A 109 4.94 6.52 3.77
N ILE A 110 4.10 6.13 4.74
CA ILE A 110 2.64 6.08 4.57
C ILE A 110 2.09 7.46 4.20
N TYR A 111 2.55 8.52 4.87
CA TYR A 111 2.13 9.88 4.55
C TYR A 111 2.44 10.24 3.09
N LYS A 112 3.65 9.94 2.64
CA LYS A 112 4.09 10.21 1.27
C LYS A 112 3.25 9.42 0.26
N GLU A 113 3.03 8.12 0.50
CA GLU A 113 2.24 7.24 -0.36
C GLU A 113 0.80 7.73 -0.50
N MET A 114 0.14 8.07 0.63
CA MET A 114 -1.24 8.54 0.59
C MET A 114 -1.38 9.90 -0.10
N ARG A 115 -0.38 10.78 0.06
CA ARG A 115 -0.34 12.07 -0.66
C ARG A 115 -0.11 11.88 -2.16
N GLN A 116 0.77 10.96 -2.55
CA GLN A 116 0.98 10.62 -3.96
C GLN A 116 -0.27 10.00 -4.58
N LEU A 117 -0.94 9.09 -3.86
CA LEU A 117 -2.19 8.49 -4.29
C LEU A 117 -3.26 9.56 -4.53
N GLN A 118 -3.39 10.51 -3.62
CA GLN A 118 -4.29 11.65 -3.80
C GLN A 118 -3.94 12.46 -5.05
N ASN A 119 -2.66 12.72 -5.30
CA ASN A 119 -2.21 13.46 -6.50
C ASN A 119 -2.50 12.69 -7.80
N CYS A 120 -2.30 11.37 -7.82
CA CYS A 120 -2.65 10.53 -8.96
C CYS A 120 -4.16 10.59 -9.24
N LEU A 121 -4.98 10.50 -8.19
CA LEU A 121 -6.44 10.61 -8.32
C LEU A 121 -6.90 12.03 -8.73
N TYR A 122 -6.08 13.06 -8.49
CA TYR A 122 -6.36 14.44 -8.90
C TYR A 122 -6.05 14.66 -10.38
N ARG A 123 -4.88 14.22 -10.85
CA ARG A 123 -4.44 14.38 -12.25
C ARG A 123 -5.42 13.76 -13.26
N ASP A 124 -6.09 12.69 -12.88
CA ASP A 124 -6.98 11.95 -13.77
C ASP A 124 -8.46 12.36 -13.68
N GLY A 125 -8.87 13.37 -12.88
CA GLY A 125 -10.31 13.71 -12.86
C GLY A 125 -10.89 14.77 -11.92
N SER A 126 -10.16 15.80 -11.45
CA SER A 126 -10.79 16.80 -10.55
C SER A 126 -10.08 18.15 -10.53
N SER A 127 -10.83 19.25 -10.63
CA SER A 127 -10.34 20.64 -10.57
C SER A 127 -10.23 21.23 -9.16
N SER A 128 -10.67 20.54 -8.10
CA SER A 128 -10.62 21.06 -6.71
C SER A 128 -9.82 20.18 -5.73
N PRO A 129 -9.12 20.76 -4.74
CA PRO A 129 -8.34 20.00 -3.77
C PRO A 129 -9.25 19.28 -2.76
N LYS A 130 -9.07 17.96 -2.64
CA LYS A 130 -9.77 17.16 -1.60
C LYS A 130 -9.06 17.29 -0.26
N HIS A 131 -9.83 17.31 0.83
CA HIS A 131 -9.31 17.41 2.20
C HIS A 131 -8.57 16.12 2.58
N PHE A 132 -7.30 16.23 2.98
CA PHE A 132 -6.48 15.12 3.47
C PHE A 132 -6.39 15.20 5.00
N GLN A 133 -6.89 14.17 5.68
CA GLN A 133 -6.85 14.10 7.14
C GLN A 133 -6.22 12.78 7.58
N ILE A 134 -5.17 12.87 8.39
CA ILE A 134 -4.57 11.71 9.06
C ILE A 134 -5.21 11.62 10.44
N ILE A 135 -5.87 10.49 10.72
CA ILE A 135 -6.38 10.18 12.04
C ILE A 135 -5.38 9.24 12.70
N ARG A 136 -4.88 9.60 13.89
CA ARG A 136 -4.04 8.71 14.71
C ARG A 136 -4.96 7.74 15.44
N ILE A 137 -4.62 6.46 15.43
CA ILE A 137 -5.20 5.43 16.30
C ILE A 137 -4.05 4.87 17.12
#